data_AF-A0A920VY46-F1
#
_entry.id   AF-A0A920VY46-F1
#
_cell.length_a   1.000
_cell.length_b   1.000
_cell.length_c   1.000
_cell.angle_alpha   90.00
_cell.angle_beta   90.00
_cell.angle_gamma   90.00
#
_symmetry.space_group_name_H-M   'P 1'
#
loop_
_entity.id
_entity.type
_entity.pdbx_description
1 polymer ?
#
loop_
_entity_poly.entity_id
_entity_poly.type
_entity_poly.pdbx_seq_one_letter_code
_entity_poly.pdbx_strand_id
1 'polypeptide(L)'
;MTDEAKNEYMKDTLNFSMMMVSNGDADGLVAGAITSTSNVLHAAIRIVGVKNPKTKWVSSSFFMISPNSIRLILLRIARLFRETNK
;
A
#
# COMPACT_ATOMS: atom_id res chain seq x y z
N MET A 1 -3.24 -22.11 2.73
CA MET A 1 -3.65 -21.77 1.35
C MET A 1 -3.12 -22.87 0.46
N THR A 2 -3.97 -23.52 -0.32
CA THR A 2 -3.53 -24.55 -1.28
C THR A 2 -2.75 -23.90 -2.42
N ASP A 3 -2.01 -24.70 -3.20
CA ASP A 3 -1.21 -24.15 -4.29
C ASP A 3 -2.08 -23.65 -5.46
N GLU A 4 -3.27 -24.24 -5.70
CA GLU A 4 -4.21 -23.67 -6.68
C GLU A 4 -4.72 -22.30 -6.23
N ALA A 5 -5.02 -22.13 -4.94
CA ALA A 5 -5.51 -20.86 -4.40
C ALA A 5 -4.44 -19.75 -4.48
N LYS A 6 -3.16 -20.10 -4.34
CA LYS A 6 -2.05 -19.15 -4.56
C LYS A 6 -1.98 -18.72 -6.03
N ASN A 7 -2.07 -19.68 -6.95
CA ASN A 7 -2.02 -19.38 -8.38
C ASN A 7 -3.19 -18.48 -8.79
N GLU A 8 -4.40 -18.75 -8.29
CA GLU A 8 -5.56 -17.90 -8.54
C GLU A 8 -5.38 -16.49 -7.95
N TYR A 9 -4.88 -16.40 -6.71
CA TYR A 9 -4.61 -15.12 -6.06
C TYR A 9 -3.58 -14.26 -6.84
N MET A 10 -2.61 -14.93 -7.48
CA MET A 10 -1.57 -14.29 -8.28
C MET A 10 -2.01 -13.93 -9.71
N LYS A 11 -3.19 -14.37 -10.17
CA LYS A 11 -3.77 -13.90 -11.45
C LYS A 11 -4.21 -12.44 -11.38
N ASP A 12 -4.51 -11.95 -10.18
CA ASP A 12 -4.81 -10.53 -9.97
C ASP A 12 -3.55 -9.70 -10.18
N THR A 13 -3.62 -8.74 -11.12
CA THR A 13 -2.47 -7.94 -11.53
C THR A 13 -1.90 -7.08 -10.40
N LEU A 14 -2.74 -6.62 -9.45
CA LEU A 14 -2.27 -5.86 -8.30
C LEU A 14 -1.44 -6.74 -7.38
N ASN A 15 -1.91 -7.95 -7.07
CA ASN A 15 -1.18 -8.90 -6.24
C ASN A 15 0.13 -9.34 -6.90
N PHE A 16 0.09 -9.64 -8.20
CA PHE A 16 1.28 -9.99 -8.97
C PHE A 16 2.32 -8.86 -8.94
N SER A 17 1.89 -7.62 -9.18
CA SER A 17 2.79 -6.46 -9.18
C SER A 17 3.38 -6.17 -7.80
N MET A 18 2.58 -6.34 -6.74
CA MET A 18 3.09 -6.24 -5.36
C MET A 18 4.13 -7.31 -5.03
N MET A 19 3.96 -8.53 -5.57
CA MET A 19 4.93 -9.60 -5.39
C MET A 19 6.24 -9.32 -6.12
N MET A 20 6.18 -8.76 -7.34
CA MET A 20 7.39 -8.31 -8.05
C MET A 20 8.18 -7.30 -7.20
N VAL A 21 7.50 -6.34 -6.55
CA VAL A 21 8.15 -5.41 -5.62
C VAL A 21 8.76 -6.12 -4.42
N SER A 22 8.02 -7.07 -3.83
CA SER A 22 8.52 -7.83 -2.67
C SER A 22 9.73 -8.71 -2.99
N ASN A 23 9.83 -9.22 -4.22
CA ASN A 23 10.93 -10.08 -4.67
C ASN A 23 12.14 -9.28 -5.18
N GLY A 24 12.02 -7.96 -5.31
CA GLY A 24 13.09 -7.09 -5.83
C GLY A 24 13.14 -7.02 -7.36
N ASP A 25 12.13 -7.54 -8.06
CA ASP A 25 12.00 -7.40 -9.52
C ASP A 25 11.56 -5.97 -9.92
N ALA A 26 11.05 -5.19 -8.96
CA ALA A 26 10.69 -3.78 -9.12
C ALA A 26 10.94 -3.00 -7.81
N ASP A 27 11.29 -1.71 -7.93
CA ASP A 27 11.56 -0.86 -6.75
C ASP A 27 10.30 -0.27 -6.10
N GLY A 28 9.18 -0.24 -6.83
CA GLY A 28 7.94 0.34 -6.34
C GLY A 28 6.76 0.12 -7.29
N LEU A 29 5.56 0.41 -6.77
CA LEU A 29 4.31 0.26 -7.50
C LEU A 29 3.40 1.48 -7.30
N VAL A 30 2.88 2.02 -8.40
CA VAL A 30 1.81 3.03 -8.39
C VAL A 30 0.51 2.36 -8.82
N ALA A 31 -0.50 2.41 -7.96
CA ALA A 31 -1.81 1.81 -8.19
C ALA A 31 -2.93 2.74 -7.70
N GLY A 32 -4.19 2.35 -7.93
CA GLY A 32 -5.36 3.06 -7.40
C GLY A 32 -6.17 3.85 -8.42
N ALA A 33 -5.78 3.86 -9.70
CA ALA A 33 -6.55 4.53 -10.77
C ALA A 33 -7.90 3.84 -11.03
N ILE A 34 -7.92 2.50 -11.03
CA ILE A 34 -9.11 1.66 -11.24
C ILE A 34 -9.41 0.72 -10.06
N THR A 35 -8.65 0.86 -8.97
CA THR A 35 -8.71 -0.03 -7.81
C THR A 35 -8.89 0.80 -6.55
N SER A 36 -9.74 0.37 -5.63
CA SER A 36 -9.97 1.12 -4.39
C SER A 36 -8.70 1.24 -3.55
N THR A 37 -8.52 2.38 -2.88
CA THR A 37 -7.41 2.59 -1.93
C THR A 37 -7.34 1.51 -0.87
N SER A 38 -8.49 0.98 -0.42
CA SER A 38 -8.54 -0.12 0.56
C SER A 38 -7.88 -1.38 0.01
N ASN A 39 -8.18 -1.77 -1.23
CA ASN A 39 -7.61 -2.97 -1.84
C ASN A 39 -6.10 -2.84 -2.03
N VAL A 40 -5.63 -1.69 -2.50
CA VAL A 40 -4.19 -1.39 -2.65
C VAL A 40 -3.47 -1.49 -1.30
N LEU A 41 -4.01 -0.85 -0.25
CA LEU A 41 -3.43 -0.90 1.09
C LEU A 41 -3.42 -2.32 1.67
N HIS A 42 -4.50 -3.08 1.51
CA HIS A 42 -4.54 -4.47 1.99
C HIS A 42 -3.52 -5.36 1.27
N ALA A 43 -3.36 -5.22 -0.05
CA ALA A 43 -2.37 -5.98 -0.82
C ALA A 43 -0.93 -5.61 -0.40
N ALA A 44 -0.64 -4.31 -0.29
CA ALA A 44 0.67 -3.82 0.12
C ALA A 44 1.09 -4.37 1.51
N ILE A 45 0.18 -4.28 2.50
CA ILE A 45 0.47 -4.76 3.86
C ILE A 45 0.62 -6.29 3.90
N ARG A 46 -0.14 -7.04 3.09
CA ARG A 46 -0.09 -8.51 3.08
C ARG A 46 1.14 -9.09 2.38
N ILE A 47 1.57 -8.46 1.29
CA ILE A 47 2.63 -8.99 0.41
C ILE A 47 3.98 -8.36 0.74
N VAL A 48 4.07 -7.03 0.68
CA VAL A 48 5.32 -6.29 0.95
C VAL A 48 5.58 -6.18 2.45
N GLY A 49 4.51 -6.01 3.23
CA GLY A 49 4.61 -5.90 4.69
C GLY A 49 5.03 -4.52 5.17
N VAL A 50 5.24 -4.43 6.49
CA VAL A 50 5.74 -3.21 7.15
C VAL A 50 7.11 -3.50 7.73
N LYS A 51 8.03 -2.53 7.64
CA LYS A 51 9.42 -2.69 8.10
C LYS A 51 9.51 -3.05 9.60
N ASN A 52 8.63 -2.49 10.43
CA ASN A 52 8.56 -2.82 11.85
C ASN A 52 7.23 -3.55 12.13
N PRO A 53 7.26 -4.81 12.60
CA PRO A 53 6.06 -5.59 12.91
C PRO A 53 5.16 -4.96 13.98
N LYS A 54 5.69 -4.07 14.83
CA LYS A 54 4.91 -3.35 15.84
C LYS A 54 4.20 -2.10 15.28
N THR A 55 4.43 -1.74 14.02
CA THR A 55 3.80 -0.57 13.39
C THR A 55 2.33 -0.85 13.14
N LYS A 56 1.46 -0.07 13.78
CA LYS A 56 -0.01 -0.17 13.65
C LYS A 56 -0.63 0.94 12.79
N TRP A 57 0.20 1.84 12.27
CA TRP A 57 -0.29 3.07 11.63
C TRP A 57 0.16 3.10 10.18
N VAL A 58 -0.79 3.46 9.31
CA VAL A 58 -0.50 3.88 7.94
C VAL A 58 -0.79 5.36 7.86
N SER A 59 0.19 6.15 7.40
CA SER A 59 0.02 7.59 7.22
C SER A 59 0.20 7.99 5.76
N SER A 60 -0.64 8.91 5.30
CA SER A 60 -0.47 9.63 4.05
C SER A 60 -0.09 11.08 4.33
N SER A 61 0.59 11.69 3.37
CA SER A 61 1.00 13.09 3.41
C SER A 61 0.55 13.74 2.11
N PHE A 62 -0.02 14.94 2.22
CA PHE A 62 -0.43 15.76 1.08
C PHE A 62 0.40 17.02 1.08
N PHE A 63 1.07 17.27 -0.04
CA PHE A 63 1.81 18.48 -0.30
C PHE A 63 0.87 19.50 -0.93
N MET A 64 0.49 20.52 -0.16
CA MET A 64 -0.37 21.60 -0.63
C MET A 64 0.49 22.82 -0.96
N ILE A 65 0.49 23.20 -2.23
CA ILE A 65 1.27 24.33 -2.76
C ILE A 65 0.30 25.48 -3.02
N SER A 66 0.51 26.62 -2.36
CA SER A 66 -0.26 27.84 -2.61
C SER A 66 0.22 28.50 -3.91
N PRO A 67 -0.68 28.90 -4.83
CA PRO A 67 -0.29 29.57 -6.07
C PRO A 67 0.48 30.89 -5.85
N ASN A 68 0.22 31.57 -4.73
CA ASN A 68 0.66 32.95 -4.49
C ASN A 68 1.76 33.06 -3.42
N SER A 69 2.31 31.95 -2.94
CA SER A 69 3.36 31.96 -1.93
C SER A 69 4.21 30.70 -2.05
N ILE A 70 5.54 30.82 -1.97
CA ILE A 70 6.48 29.69 -1.89
C ILE A 70 6.39 29.04 -0.49
N ARG A 71 5.17 28.74 -0.02
CA ARG A 71 4.89 28.07 1.25
C ARG A 71 4.29 26.72 0.95
N LEU A 72 5.01 25.68 1.32
CA LEU A 72 4.56 24.30 1.29
C LEU A 72 3.83 23.99 2.59
N ILE A 73 2.55 23.63 2.50
CA ILE A 73 1.79 23.12 3.65
C ILE A 73 1.77 21.60 3.53
N LEU A 74 2.25 20.93 4.57
CA LEU A 74 2.20 19.47 4.68
C LEU A 74 1.02 19.07 5.55
N LEU A 75 -0.01 18.48 4.93
CA LEU A 75 -1.12 17.88 5.66
C LEU A 75 -0.86 16.38 5.82
N ARG A 76 -0.83 15.90 7.07
CA ARG A 76 -0.62 14.48 7.36
C ARG A 76 -1.91 13.86 7.88
N ILE A 77 -2.32 12.75 7.29
CA ILE A 77 -3.46 11.95 7.73
C ILE A 77 -2.93 10.59 8.16
N ALA A 78 -3.24 10.15 9.37
CA ALA A 78 -2.85 8.84 9.87
C ALA A 78 -4.09 8.04 10.23
N ARG A 79 -4.11 6.77 9.82
CA ARG A 79 -5.17 5.83 10.18
C ARG A 79 -4.55 4.64 10.91
N LEU A 80 -5.13 4.31 12.05
CA LEU A 80 -4.82 3.08 12.77
C LEU A 80 -5.31 1.91 11.93
N PHE A 81 -4.42 1.04 11.51
CA PHE A 81 -4.78 -0.25 10.96
C PHE A 81 -4.95 -1.21 12.13
N ARG A 82 -6.21 -1.51 12.47
CA ARG A 82 -6.51 -2.58 13.44
C ARG A 82 -6.28 -3.91 12.74
N GLU A 83 -5.37 -4.72 13.27
CA GLU A 83 -5.43 -6.16 13.00
C GLU A 83 -6.83 -6.62 13.39
N THR A 84 -7.59 -7.15 12.43
CA THR A 84 -8.66 -8.08 12.77
C THR A 84 -7.98 -9.23 13.50
N ASN A 85 -8.19 -9.31 14.82
CA ASN A 85 -7.71 -10.40 15.66
C ASN A 85 -7.91 -11.72 14.92
N LYS A 86 -6.79 -12.43 14.68
CA LYS A 86 -6.85 -13.87 14.46
C LYS A 86 -7.26 -14.55 15.76
#